data_AF-A0A954VUL9-F1
#
_entry.id   AF-A0A954VUL9-F1
#
_cell.length_a   1.000
_cell.length_b   1.000
_cell.length_c   1.000
_cell.angle_alpha   90.00
_cell.angle_beta   90.00
_cell.angle_gamma   90.00
#
_symmetry.space_group_name_H-M   'P 1'
#
loop_
_entity.id
_entity.type
_entity.pdbx_description
1 polymer ?
#
loop_
_entity_poly.entity_id
_entity_poly.type
_entity_poly.pdbx_seq_one_letter_code
_entity_poly.pdbx_strand_id
1 'polypeptide(L)'
;MNRRKILTNALAVVTLGLWSWLTADAVRAESGNVATLEEQLKSGLKARRQREFAFIRNVVQLVEDGKLPEKLVKSTFSWARKQGDRRYPYIYFNRALKLQARKLGVNLNG
;
A
#
# COMPACT_ATOMS: atom_id res chain seq x y z
N MET A 1 8.61 -65.54 -31.79
CA MET A 1 9.73 -64.62 -31.50
C MET A 1 10.23 -64.02 -32.82
N ASN A 2 9.71 -62.85 -33.22
CA ASN A 2 10.09 -62.11 -34.43
C ASN A 2 9.56 -60.66 -34.31
N ARG A 3 10.43 -59.65 -34.24
CA ARG A 3 10.96 -58.81 -35.35
C ARG A 3 9.93 -57.83 -35.94
N ARG A 4 10.09 -56.57 -35.50
CA ARG A 4 9.58 -55.27 -35.99
C ARG A 4 9.00 -55.28 -37.41
N LYS A 5 7.75 -54.78 -37.55
CA LYS A 5 7.19 -54.17 -38.78
C LYS A 5 6.25 -53.03 -38.37
N ILE A 6 6.66 -51.77 -38.60
CA ILE A 6 6.40 -50.89 -39.76
C ILE A 6 5.15 -50.01 -39.55
N LEU A 7 5.44 -48.72 -39.63
CA LEU A 7 4.61 -47.52 -39.69
C LEU A 7 3.50 -47.60 -40.76
N THR A 8 2.29 -47.12 -40.44
CA THR A 8 1.45 -46.39 -41.40
C THR A 8 0.30 -45.62 -40.72
N ASN A 9 0.39 -44.29 -40.83
CA ASN A 9 -0.63 -43.27 -41.05
C ASN A 9 -2.03 -43.34 -40.41
N ALA A 10 -2.27 -42.28 -39.60
CA ALA A 10 -3.38 -41.33 -39.67
C ALA A 10 -4.82 -41.85 -39.50
N LEU A 11 -5.48 -41.44 -38.41
CA LEU A 11 -6.40 -40.30 -38.37
C LEU A 11 -7.38 -40.47 -37.17
N ALA A 12 -7.29 -39.64 -36.14
CA ALA A 12 -8.38 -39.33 -35.22
C ALA A 12 -7.96 -38.13 -34.34
N VAL A 13 -8.23 -36.90 -34.79
CA VAL A 13 -9.29 -36.06 -34.22
C VAL A 13 -8.99 -35.65 -32.77
N VAL A 14 -8.39 -34.47 -32.67
CA VAL A 14 -8.59 -33.43 -31.64
C VAL A 14 -9.48 -33.84 -30.46
N THR A 15 -8.86 -34.12 -29.31
CA THR A 15 -9.48 -33.90 -28.00
C THR A 15 -8.63 -32.89 -27.23
N LEU A 16 -8.85 -31.63 -27.61
CA LEU A 16 -8.87 -30.44 -26.76
C LEU A 16 -8.32 -30.64 -25.33
N GLY A 17 -7.08 -30.21 -25.10
CA GLY A 17 -6.74 -28.95 -24.40
C GLY A 17 -7.49 -28.55 -23.12
N LEU A 18 -8.27 -29.43 -22.51
CA LEU A 18 -8.95 -29.21 -21.25
C LEU A 18 -8.12 -29.90 -20.18
N TRP A 19 -7.37 -29.11 -19.42
CA TRP A 19 -6.80 -29.35 -18.07
C TRP A 19 -5.67 -28.32 -17.77
N SER A 20 -5.37 -27.40 -18.70
CA SER A 20 -4.52 -26.22 -18.44
C SER A 20 -5.32 -24.96 -18.09
N TRP A 21 -6.53 -25.09 -17.55
CA TRP A 21 -7.35 -23.98 -17.05
C TRP A 21 -7.91 -24.29 -15.65
N LEU A 22 -7.13 -24.93 -14.78
CA LEU A 22 -7.52 -25.09 -13.37
C LEU A 22 -6.42 -24.77 -12.36
N THR A 23 -5.35 -24.10 -12.78
CA THR A 23 -4.28 -23.64 -11.87
C THR A 23 -3.93 -22.16 -12.05
N ALA A 24 -4.66 -21.41 -12.87
CA ALA A 24 -4.38 -19.99 -13.09
C ALA A 24 -4.87 -19.07 -11.95
N ASP A 25 -5.68 -19.58 -11.01
CA ASP A 25 -6.28 -18.74 -9.96
C ASP A 25 -5.49 -18.72 -8.63
N ALA A 26 -4.51 -19.62 -8.46
CA ALA A 26 -3.78 -19.78 -7.20
C ALA A 26 -2.61 -18.79 -6.99
N VAL A 27 -2.43 -17.79 -7.88
CA VAL A 27 -1.37 -16.76 -7.76
C VAL A 27 -1.96 -15.40 -7.39
N ARG A 28 -3.19 -15.33 -6.88
CA ARG A 28 -3.78 -14.07 -6.41
C ARG A 28 -3.47 -13.85 -4.93
N ALA A 29 -2.31 -13.24 -4.71
CA ALA A 29 -1.99 -12.36 -3.59
C ALA A 29 -1.83 -12.97 -2.19
N GLU A 30 -0.69 -13.64 -1.97
CA GLU A 30 0.02 -13.49 -0.69
C GLU A 30 0.89 -12.23 -0.75
N SER A 31 0.26 -11.09 -1.04
CA SER A 31 0.89 -9.78 -0.92
C SER A 31 0.82 -9.40 0.54
N GLY A 32 1.91 -9.57 1.29
CA GLY A 32 2.00 -9.13 2.68
C GLY A 32 1.38 -7.74 2.82
N ASN A 33 0.33 -7.63 3.62
CA ASN A 33 -0.58 -6.48 3.65
C ASN A 33 0.22 -5.20 3.98
N VAL A 34 0.56 -4.42 2.94
CA VAL A 34 1.29 -3.16 3.11
C VAL A 34 0.31 -2.17 3.71
N ALA A 35 0.50 -1.86 5.00
CA ALA A 35 -0.34 -0.91 5.72
C ALA A 35 -0.51 0.40 4.94
N THR A 36 -1.74 0.90 4.90
CA THR A 36 -2.08 2.16 4.19
C THR A 36 -1.36 3.35 4.82
N LEU A 37 -1.26 4.48 4.10
CA LEU A 37 -0.67 5.71 4.66
C LEU A 37 -1.37 6.14 5.94
N GLU A 38 -2.71 6.03 5.99
CA GLU A 38 -3.49 6.35 7.18
C GLU A 38 -3.09 5.46 8.38
N GLU A 39 -2.99 4.14 8.17
CA GLU A 39 -2.60 3.18 9.20
C GLU A 39 -1.16 3.41 9.68
N GLN A 40 -0.24 3.69 8.76
CA GLN A 40 1.14 4.02 9.06
C GLN A 40 1.23 5.28 9.93
N LEU A 41 0.44 6.31 9.61
CA LEU A 41 0.41 7.55 10.38
C LEU A 41 -0.23 7.34 11.75
N LYS A 42 -1.39 6.67 11.84
CA LYS A 42 -2.07 6.39 13.12
C LYS A 42 -1.16 5.62 14.08
N SER A 43 -0.60 4.52 13.61
CA SER A 43 0.26 3.64 14.41
C SER A 43 1.60 4.29 14.75
N GLY A 44 2.31 4.80 13.74
CA GLY A 44 3.65 5.36 13.89
C GLY A 44 3.69 6.68 14.66
N LEU A 45 2.61 7.46 14.64
CA LEU A 45 2.48 8.68 15.45
C LEU A 45 1.92 8.42 16.85
N LYS A 46 1.50 7.18 17.13
CA LYS A 46 0.80 6.79 18.36
C LYS A 46 -0.46 7.64 18.60
N ALA A 47 -1.21 7.95 17.53
CA ALA A 47 -2.46 8.70 17.67
C ALA A 47 -3.49 7.91 18.48
N ARG A 48 -4.17 8.57 19.43
CA ARG A 48 -5.12 7.94 20.36
C ARG A 48 -6.47 8.62 20.43
N ARG A 49 -6.56 9.91 20.07
CA ARG A 49 -7.79 10.69 20.22
C ARG A 49 -8.54 10.80 18.89
N GLN A 50 -9.87 10.89 18.94
CA GLN A 50 -10.70 11.05 17.75
C GLN A 50 -10.31 12.27 16.90
N ARG A 51 -9.95 13.40 17.55
CA ARG A 51 -9.46 14.60 16.85
C ARG A 51 -8.16 14.34 16.07
N GLU A 52 -7.30 13.47 16.57
CA GLU A 52 -6.03 13.15 15.92
C GLU A 52 -6.25 12.22 14.73
N PHE A 53 -7.17 11.27 14.86
CA PHE A 53 -7.60 10.45 13.72
C PHE A 53 -8.27 11.30 12.64
N ALA A 54 -9.10 12.28 13.02
CA ALA A 54 -9.70 13.21 12.07
C ALA A 54 -8.64 14.04 11.33
N PHE A 55 -7.64 14.55 12.06
CA PHE A 55 -6.51 15.26 11.45
C PHE A 55 -5.74 14.36 10.47
N ILE A 56 -5.42 13.12 10.85
CA ILE A 56 -4.72 12.18 9.96
C ILE A 56 -5.54 11.88 8.71
N ARG A 57 -6.85 11.65 8.83
CA ARG A 57 -7.74 11.45 7.66
C ARG A 57 -7.73 12.66 6.72
N ASN A 58 -7.81 13.87 7.28
CA ASN A 58 -7.73 15.09 6.48
C ASN A 58 -6.39 15.19 5.73
N VAL A 59 -5.27 14.87 6.39
CA VAL A 59 -3.95 14.84 5.76
C VAL A 59 -3.91 13.84 4.61
N VAL A 60 -4.43 12.62 4.80
CA VAL A 60 -4.47 11.58 3.76
C VAL A 60 -5.32 12.03 2.59
N GLN A 61 -6.52 12.57 2.83
CA GLN A 61 -7.38 13.11 1.78
C GLN A 61 -6.67 14.20 0.98
N LEU A 62 -5.95 15.11 1.63
CA LEU A 62 -5.20 16.16 0.92
C LEU A 62 -4.05 15.62 0.08
N VAL A 63 -3.46 14.48 0.46
CA VAL A 63 -2.46 13.78 -0.35
C VAL A 63 -3.12 13.13 -1.56
N GLU A 64 -4.24 12.44 -1.37
CA GLU A 64 -5.02 11.81 -2.45
C GLU A 64 -5.53 12.84 -3.46
N ASP A 65 -5.95 14.01 -2.97
CA ASP A 65 -6.34 15.17 -3.79
C ASP A 65 -5.16 15.85 -4.50
N GLY A 66 -3.92 15.44 -4.23
CA GLY A 66 -2.69 16.05 -4.79
C GLY A 66 -2.35 17.44 -4.23
N LYS A 67 -3.09 17.92 -3.22
CA LYS A 67 -2.89 19.24 -2.59
C LYS A 67 -1.73 19.25 -1.62
N LEU A 68 -1.42 18.11 -0.98
CA LEU A 68 -0.31 17.95 -0.06
C LEU A 68 0.65 16.87 -0.58
N PRO A 69 1.93 17.18 -0.85
CA PRO A 69 2.85 16.18 -1.38
C PRO A 69 3.08 15.02 -0.39
N GLU A 70 2.86 13.77 -0.82
CA GLU A 70 3.06 12.59 0.02
C GLU A 70 4.48 12.51 0.59
N LYS A 71 5.48 12.88 -0.21
CA LYS A 71 6.89 12.93 0.19
C LYS A 71 7.14 13.86 1.38
N LEU A 72 6.41 14.98 1.45
CA LEU A 72 6.49 15.93 2.57
C LEU A 72 5.89 15.32 3.84
N VAL A 73 4.76 14.63 3.71
CA VAL A 73 4.11 13.93 4.82
C VAL A 73 5.02 12.84 5.37
N LYS A 74 5.57 11.98 4.50
CA LYS A 74 6.47 10.89 4.87
C LYS A 74 7.78 11.38 5.51
N SER A 75 8.38 12.46 4.99
CA SER A 75 9.60 13.02 5.58
C SER A 75 9.33 13.64 6.95
N THR A 76 8.23 14.37 7.11
CA THR A 76 7.80 14.95 8.38
C THR A 76 7.46 13.86 9.40
N PHE A 77 6.79 12.79 8.96
CA PHE A 77 6.50 11.60 9.78
C PHE A 77 7.78 10.94 10.31
N SER A 78 8.76 10.69 9.42
CA SER A 78 10.06 10.11 9.80
C SER A 78 10.80 10.99 10.79
N TRP A 79 10.80 12.32 10.57
CA TRP A 79 11.40 13.28 11.50
C TRP A 79 10.70 13.31 12.86
N ALA A 80 9.36 13.32 12.89
CA ALA A 80 8.57 13.40 14.11
C ALA A 80 8.78 12.16 15.00
N ARG A 81 8.90 10.97 14.38
CA ARG A 81 9.21 9.71 15.11
C ARG A 81 10.59 9.70 15.77
N LYS A 82 11.51 10.55 15.31
CA LYS A 82 12.88 10.65 15.83
C LYS A 82 13.03 11.69 16.94
N GLN A 83 12.01 12.53 17.20
CA GLN A 83 12.10 13.55 18.26
C GLN A 83 12.13 12.91 19.66
N GLY A 84 13.14 13.32 20.43
CA GLY A 84 13.61 12.67 21.66
C GLY A 84 12.55 12.54 22.74
N ASP A 85 12.53 11.35 23.35
CA ASP A 85 11.64 10.81 24.38
C ASP A 85 10.31 10.15 23.95
N ARG A 86 10.00 10.11 22.65
CA ARG A 86 9.13 9.09 21.99
C ARG A 86 7.72 8.83 22.57
N ARG A 87 7.23 9.56 23.59
CA ARG A 87 5.91 9.28 24.17
C ARG A 87 4.80 9.67 23.21
N TYR A 88 4.95 10.79 22.50
CA TYR A 88 3.89 11.30 21.65
C TYR A 88 4.34 11.99 20.34
N PRO A 89 4.81 11.22 19.33
CA PRO A 89 5.28 11.76 18.05
C PRO A 89 4.23 12.59 17.29
N TYR A 90 2.94 12.31 17.49
CA TYR A 90 1.83 13.05 16.88
C TYR A 90 1.94 14.58 17.02
N ILE A 91 2.34 15.10 18.18
CA ILE A 91 2.38 16.56 18.43
C ILE A 91 3.44 17.24 17.55
N TYR A 92 4.60 16.61 17.43
CA TYR A 92 5.68 17.10 16.57
C TYR A 92 5.27 17.06 15.11
N PHE A 93 4.65 15.95 14.68
CA PHE A 93 4.13 15.81 13.33
C PHE A 93 3.07 16.87 13.00
N ASN A 94 2.05 17.04 13.84
CA ASN A 94 0.97 18.02 13.61
C ASN A 94 1.54 19.44 13.49
N ARG A 95 2.43 19.84 14.41
CA ARG A 95 3.05 21.18 14.38
C ARG A 95 3.92 21.39 13.13
N ALA A 96 4.82 20.46 12.85
CA ALA A 96 5.74 20.58 11.72
C ALA A 96 4.98 20.55 10.38
N LEU A 97 4.04 19.63 10.22
CA LEU A 97 3.28 19.50 8.98
C LEU A 97 2.42 20.73 8.72
N LYS A 98 1.77 21.29 9.75
CA LYS A 98 1.05 22.58 9.63
C LYS A 98 1.96 23.70 9.15
N LEU A 99 3.17 23.82 9.72
CA LEU A 99 4.12 24.84 9.29
C LEU A 99 4.53 24.66 7.82
N GLN A 100 4.80 23.43 7.40
CA GLN A 100 5.20 23.14 6.01
C GLN A 100 4.03 23.34 5.04
N ALA A 101 2.82 22.90 5.40
CA ALA A 101 1.62 23.09 4.58
C ALA A 101 1.29 24.56 4.35
N ARG A 102 1.43 25.42 5.39
CA ARG A 102 1.25 26.86 5.24
C ARG A 102 2.23 27.47 4.23
N LYS A 103 3.46 26.98 4.14
CA LYS A 103 4.43 27.44 3.12
C LYS A 103 4.01 27.09 1.70
N LEU A 104 3.15 26.08 1.54
CA LEU A 104 2.56 25.66 0.28
C LEU A 104 1.19 26.31 0.02
N GLY A 105 0.73 27.23 0.88
CA GLY A 105 -0.61 27.82 0.78
C GLY A 105 -1.74 26.86 1.17
N VAL A 106 -1.44 25.70 1.74
CA VAL A 106 -2.42 24.70 2.18
C VAL A 106 -2.71 24.88 3.66
N ASN A 107 -3.98 25.09 4.02
CA ASN A 107 -4.38 25.20 5.41
C ASN A 107 -4.86 23.86 5.97
N LEU A 108 -4.15 23.34 6.97
CA LEU A 108 -4.53 22.12 7.68
C LEU A 108 -5.35 22.47 8.93
N ASN A 109 -6.66 22.30 8.83
CA ASN A 109 -7.57 22.49 9.96
C ASN A 109 -7.55 21.24 10.86
N GLY A 110 -7.25 21.38 12.15
CA GLY A 110 -7.29 20.28 13.13
C GLY A 110 -6.32 20.38 14.29
#